data_AF-A0A381SZL0-F1
#
_entry.id   AF-A0A381SZL0-F1
#
_cell.length_a   1.000
_cell.length_b   1.000
_cell.length_c   1.000
_cell.angle_alpha   90.00
_cell.angle_beta   90.00
_cell.angle_gamma   90.00
#
_symmetry.space_group_name_H-M   'P 1'
#
loop_
_entity.id
_entity.type
_entity.pdbx_description
1 polymer ?
#
loop_
_entity_poly.entity_id
_entity_poly.type
_entity_poly.pdbx_seq_one_letter_code
_entity_poly.pdbx_strand_id
1 'polypeptide(L)'
;MNLLKSLLFFIVLLVLSRLIPHPPNFTPLIAGAVFLPFMLKERTLIIGLPILCLFISDLIIGFHSLMLWTYGAFLIIGLTVFNIS
;
A
#
# COMPACT_ATOMS: atom_id res chain seq x y z
N MET A 1 -8.03 1.11 -21.57
CA MET A 1 -8.00 2.05 -20.41
C MET A 1 -6.55 2.24 -20.01
N ASN A 2 -6.08 3.49 -19.90
CA ASN A 2 -4.66 3.75 -19.60
C ASN A 2 -4.28 3.15 -18.24
N LEU A 3 -3.19 2.37 -18.18
CA LEU A 3 -2.66 1.75 -16.95
C LEU A 3 -2.55 2.76 -15.80
N LEU A 4 -2.11 3.97 -16.12
CA LEU A 4 -2.02 5.09 -15.17
C LEU A 4 -3.36 5.42 -14.49
N LYS A 5 -4.47 5.45 -15.25
CA LYS A 5 -5.80 5.73 -14.70
C LYS A 5 -6.27 4.60 -13.77
N SER A 6 -5.95 3.35 -14.11
CA SER A 6 -6.26 2.18 -13.28
C SER A 6 -5.51 2.21 -11.95
N LEU A 7 -4.19 2.48 -11.99
CA LEU A 7 -3.37 2.62 -10.79
C LEU A 7 -3.84 3.76 -9.89
N LEU A 8 -4.16 4.92 -10.48
CA LEU A 8 -4.61 6.08 -9.72
C LEU A 8 -5.96 5.82 -9.04
N PHE A 9 -6.90 5.18 -9.75
CA PHE A 9 -8.16 4.74 -9.17
C PHE A 9 -7.95 3.75 -8.00
N PHE A 10 -7.03 2.79 -8.18
CA PHE A 10 -6.70 1.81 -7.16
C PHE A 10 -6.10 2.47 -5.91
N ILE A 11 -5.13 3.38 -6.07
CA ILE A 11 -4.52 4.13 -4.97
C ILE A 11 -5.56 4.91 -4.18
N VAL A 12 -6.45 5.63 -4.86
CA VAL A 12 -7.51 6.43 -4.21
C VAL A 12 -8.42 5.52 -3.37
N LEU A 13 -8.86 4.39 -3.92
CA LEU A 13 -9.68 3.42 -3.17
C LEU A 13 -8.95 2.89 -1.94
N LEU A 14 -7.66 2.56 -2.05
CA LEU A 14 -6.88 2.04 -0.93
C LEU A 14 -6.69 3.07 0.18
N VAL A 15 -6.42 4.33 -0.17
CA VAL A 15 -6.32 5.42 0.81
C VAL A 15 -7.66 5.65 1.51
N LEU A 16 -8.76 5.71 0.75
CA LEU A 16 -10.10 5.88 1.32
C LEU A 16 -10.47 4.71 2.25
N SER A 17 -10.07 3.48 1.92
CA SER A 17 -10.35 2.32 2.75
C SER A 17 -9.68 2.36 4.14
N ARG A 18 -8.54 3.06 4.28
CA ARG A 18 -7.87 3.25 5.58
C ARG A 18 -8.50 4.34 6.43
N LEU A 19 -9.27 5.26 5.83
CA LEU A 19 -9.97 6.31 6.56
C LEU A 19 -11.23 5.79 7.26
N ILE A 20 -11.80 4.69 6.76
CA ILE A 20 -12.91 4.02 7.41
C ILE A 20 -12.36 3.29 8.65
N PRO A 21 -13.02 3.40 9.82
CA PRO A 21 -12.59 2.69 11.02
C PRO A 21 -12.72 1.18 10.80
N HIS A 22 -11.61 0.56 10.42
CA HIS A 22 -11.42 -0.86 10.28
C HIS A 22 -10.56 -1.43 11.43
N PRO A 23 -10.66 -2.72 11.73
CA PRO A 23 -9.71 -3.40 12.60
C PRO A 23 -8.26 -3.27 12.08
N PRO A 24 -7.26 -3.26 12.97
CA PRO A 24 -5.85 -3.19 12.57
C PRO A 24 -5.50 -4.35 11.62
N ASN A 25 -4.74 -4.04 10.57
CA ASN A 25 -4.29 -4.97 9.52
C ASN A 25 -5.39 -5.56 8.60
N PHE A 26 -6.66 -5.17 8.76
CA PHE A 26 -7.74 -5.61 7.87
C PHE A 26 -7.94 -4.62 6.70
N THR A 27 -6.84 -4.25 6.06
CA THR A 27 -6.82 -3.16 5.08
C THR A 27 -6.70 -3.72 3.65
N PRO A 28 -7.51 -3.24 2.70
CA PRO A 28 -7.35 -3.57 1.28
C PRO A 28 -5.95 -3.26 0.73
N LEU A 29 -5.20 -2.40 1.41
CA LEU A 29 -3.83 -2.01 1.06
C LEU A 29 -2.87 -3.21 1.05
N ILE A 30 -3.03 -4.19 1.94
CA ILE A 30 -2.18 -5.40 1.96
C ILE A 30 -2.41 -6.22 0.69
N ALA A 31 -3.67 -6.47 0.34
CA ALA A 31 -4.03 -7.19 -0.88
C ALA A 31 -3.51 -6.44 -2.13
N GLY A 32 -3.62 -5.11 -2.13
CA GLY A 32 -3.06 -4.27 -3.18
C GLY A 32 -1.54 -4.41 -3.30
N ALA A 33 -0.81 -4.35 -2.19
CA ALA A 33 0.65 -4.50 -2.16
C ALA A 33 1.12 -5.86 -2.69
N VAL A 34 0.39 -6.93 -2.38
CA VAL A 34 0.68 -8.28 -2.89
C VAL A 34 0.37 -8.43 -4.38
N PHE A 35 -0.65 -7.72 -4.89
CA PHE A 35 -1.05 -7.78 -6.30
C PHE A 35 -0.25 -6.83 -7.22
N LEU A 36 0.41 -5.83 -6.63
CA LEU A 36 1.19 -4.80 -7.33
C LEU A 36 2.27 -5.30 -8.31
N PRO A 37 3.08 -6.35 -8.05
CA PRO A 37 4.09 -6.82 -9.02
C PRO A 37 3.48 -7.49 -10.26
N PHE A 38 2.22 -7.93 -10.20
CA PHE A 38 1.53 -8.47 -11.38
C PHE A 38 1.09 -7.36 -12.33
N MET A 39 1.03 -6.11 -11.85
CA MET A 39 0.64 -4.93 -12.63
C MET A 39 1.82 -4.07 -13.06
N LEU A 40 2.92 -4.08 -12.30
CA LEU A 40 4.10 -3.24 -12.51
C LEU A 40 5.38 -4.08 -12.57
N LYS A 41 6.33 -3.70 -13.43
CA LYS A 41 7.64 -4.37 -13.54
C LYS A 41 8.73 -3.72 -12.68
N GLU A 42 8.52 -2.48 -12.24
CA GLU A 42 9.54 -1.69 -11.55
C GLU A 42 9.54 -1.96 -10.04
N ARG A 43 10.67 -2.43 -9.51
CA ARG A 43 10.82 -2.78 -8.08
C ARG A 43 10.53 -1.60 -7.16
N THR A 44 11.00 -0.42 -7.55
CA THR A 44 10.83 0.83 -6.80
C THR A 44 9.38 1.22 -6.67
N LEU A 45 8.57 1.01 -7.72
CA LEU A 45 7.14 1.29 -7.67
C LEU A 45 6.37 0.26 -6.85
N ILE A 46 6.73 -1.03 -6.96
CA ILE A 46 6.08 -2.12 -6.20
C ILE A 46 6.21 -1.87 -4.68
N ILE A 47 7.39 -1.48 -4.22
CA ILE A 47 7.66 -1.20 -2.80
C ILE A 47 7.22 0.22 -2.41
N GLY A 48 7.44 1.20 -3.28
CA GLY A 48 7.18 2.61 -3.00
C GLY A 48 5.69 2.95 -2.91
N LEU A 49 4.84 2.34 -3.75
CA LEU A 49 3.40 2.65 -3.78
C LEU A 49 2.68 2.37 -2.46
N PRO A 50 2.81 1.17 -1.86
CA PRO A 50 2.20 0.88 -0.57
C PRO A 50 2.70 1.83 0.54
N ILE A 51 4.00 2.12 0.58
CA ILE A 51 4.60 3.01 1.57
C ILE A 51 4.10 4.45 1.41
N LEU A 52 3.99 4.95 0.17
CA LEU A 52 3.41 6.26 -0.11
C LEU A 52 1.94 6.32 0.29
N CYS A 53 1.16 5.27 0.02
CA CYS A 53 -0.24 5.20 0.47
C CYS A 53 -0.33 5.21 1.99
N LEU A 54 0.54 4.49 2.69
CA LEU A 54 0.62 4.51 4.15
C LEU A 54 0.87 5.94 4.64
N PHE A 55 1.90 6.59 4.10
CA PHE A 55 2.30 7.94 4.48
C PHE A 55 1.18 8.96 4.26
N ILE A 56 0.55 8.96 3.09
CA ILE A 56 -0.55 9.90 2.78
C ILE A 56 -1.74 9.69 3.73
N SER A 57 -2.10 8.44 4.01
CA SER A 57 -3.23 8.16 4.91
C SER A 57 -2.89 8.45 6.37
N ASP A 58 -1.66 8.23 6.81
CA ASP A 58 -1.24 8.55 8.18
C ASP A 58 -1.13 10.07 8.41
N LEU A 59 -0.87 10.88 7.37
CA LEU A 59 -0.99 12.35 7.46
C LEU A 59 -2.41 12.81 7.79
N ILE A 60 -3.43 12.02 7.44
CA ILE A 60 -4.85 12.34 7.70
C ILE A 60 -5.30 11.74 9.04
N ILE A 61 -4.91 10.51 9.34
CA ILE A 61 -5.30 9.78 10.57
C ILE A 61 -4.53 10.28 11.80
N GLY A 62 -3.29 10.73 11.60
CA GLY A 62 -2.37 11.12 12.66
C GLY A 62 -1.32 10.05 12.98
N PHE A 63 -0.15 10.52 13.41
CA PHE A 63 0.97 9.67 13.80
C PHE A 63 0.65 8.89 15.08
N HIS A 64 0.87 7.58 15.06
CA HIS A 64 0.56 6.67 16.15
C HIS A 64 1.74 5.72 16.42
N SER A 65 1.80 5.16 17.64
CA SER A 65 2.94 4.35 18.11
C SER A 65 3.18 3.06 17.30
N LEU A 66 2.14 2.52 16.65
CA LEU A 66 2.24 1.30 15.83
C LEU A 66 2.78 1.55 14.41
N MET A 67 3.04 2.80 14.04
CA MET A 67 3.48 3.17 12.69
C MET A 67 4.78 2.45 12.30
N LEU A 68 5.73 2.31 13.23
CA LEU A 68 6.98 1.61 12.94
C LEU A 68 6.74 0.15 12.54
N TRP A 69 5.77 -0.51 13.19
CA TRP A 69 5.40 -1.89 12.90
C TRP A 69 4.63 -2.01 11.58
N THR A 70 3.74 -1.07 11.25
CA THR A 70 3.00 -1.10 9.98
C THR A 70 3.93 -0.86 8.79
N TYR A 71 4.84 0.12 8.87
CA TYR A 71 5.80 0.40 7.80
C TYR A 71 6.78 -0.76 7.63
N GLY A 72 7.28 -1.32 8.74
CA GLY A 72 8.15 -2.48 8.72
C GLY A 72 7.49 -3.69 8.04
N ALA A 73 6.24 -3.98 8.39
CA ALA A 73 5.48 -5.07 7.75
C ALA A 73 5.30 -4.84 6.25
N PHE A 74 4.90 -3.64 5.82
CA PHE A 74 4.73 -3.34 4.40
C PHE A 74 6.04 -3.35 3.61
N LEU A 75 7.15 -2.99 4.24
CA LEU A 75 8.48 -3.09 3.63
C LEU A 75 8.85 -4.57 3.41
N ILE A 76 8.64 -5.44 4.41
CA ILE A 76 8.86 -6.89 4.28
C ILE A 76 7.95 -7.50 3.21
N ILE A 77 6.67 -7.11 3.17
CA ILE A 77 5.72 -7.55 2.14
C ILE A 77 6.23 -7.14 0.76
N GLY A 78 6.61 -5.87 0.57
CA GLY A 78 7.14 -5.39 -0.71
C GLY A 78 8.39 -6.17 -1.17
N LEU A 79 9.33 -6.44 -0.26
CA LEU A 79 10.55 -7.21 -0.56
C LEU A 79 10.25 -8.68 -0.91
N THR A 80 9.33 -9.31 -0.18
CA THR A 80 8.97 -10.72 -0.41
C THR A 80 8.18 -10.90 -1.70
N VAL A 81 7.18 -10.05 -1.91
CA VAL A 81 6.31 -10.04 -3.10
C VAL A 81 7.12 -9.79 -4.36
N PHE A 82 8.12 -8.90 -4.29
CA PHE A 82 9.02 -8.68 -5.41
C PHE A 82 9.78 -9.96 -5.84
N ASN A 83 10.24 -10.78 -4.89
CA ASN A 83 10.97 -12.02 -5.21
C ASN A 83 10.07 -13.14 -5.77
N ILE A 84 8.74 -12.97 -5.70
CA ILE A 84 7.75 -13.97 -6.15
C ILE A 84 7.33 -13.73 -7.61
N SER A 85 7.51 -12.53 -8.15
CA SER A 85 7.21 -12.17 -9.56
C SER A 85 8.41 -12.28 -10.49
#